data_AF-X7EBT6-F1
#
_entry.id   AF-X7EBT6-F1
#
_cell.length_a   1.000
_cell.length_b   1.000
_cell.length_c   1.000
_cell.angle_alpha   90.00
_cell.angle_beta   90.00
_cell.angle_gamma   90.00
#
_symmetry.space_group_name_H-M   'P 1'
#
loop_
_entity.id
_entity.type
_entity.pdbx_description
1 polymer ?
#
loop_
_entity_poly.entity_id
_entity_poly.type
_entity_poly.pdbx_seq_one_letter_code
_entity_poly.pdbx_strand_id
1 'polypeptide(L)'
;MPAEDYPRVLRHLTERRAAQFTAIVAELEAARAAGEIANARLNDAKLPFSRAIEEAWDREAQRPYLWNRDYPGSAREREAMDAFTGSPAPHLMRSFTARAAKLGETEAGRVIRGFLEEIAPLMELMAHCKTIAVKRQVRTPEARPSEIYSAPAASGTAMAEVNAALQEITRAARDHLAEMISAREERVLEQFLAAVEENRNPPEGQRQLRNFSPYEYSRRKGRGQSRPDLRVPLEALTQDRYDRDLKLMIHEPRPDFRDILRDRGRSQADALCSDFIDRNLSKLASIVDAKGNFETIDIIGRSVNPAGMEGRLRVSFDDDSRFEARTSVVWSCSPLGTPFTRYPVTFHDVRMPGGELTRKMSQKEMNEIFAAAPAAAPDPHPGP
;
A
#
# COMPACT_ATOMS: atom_id res chain seq x y z
N MET A 1 -16.54 -11.66 -28.56
CA MET A 1 -16.27 -10.90 -29.78
C MET A 1 -14.83 -10.46 -29.66
N PRO A 2 -13.92 -10.96 -30.52
CA PRO A 2 -12.52 -10.57 -30.50
C PRO A 2 -12.31 -9.05 -30.37
N ALA A 3 -11.22 -8.63 -29.73
CA ALA A 3 -10.89 -7.22 -29.56
C ALA A 3 -10.71 -6.44 -30.88
N GLU A 4 -10.51 -7.13 -32.00
CA GLU A 4 -10.47 -6.55 -33.36
C GLU A 4 -11.84 -6.03 -33.83
N ASP A 5 -12.91 -6.39 -33.12
CA ASP A 5 -14.29 -6.02 -33.44
C ASP A 5 -14.72 -4.64 -32.90
N TYR A 6 -13.80 -3.85 -32.32
CA TYR A 6 -14.08 -2.52 -31.74
C TYR A 6 -13.37 -1.38 -32.50
N PRO A 7 -13.67 -1.18 -33.80
CA PRO A 7 -12.93 -0.23 -34.65
C PRO A 7 -13.08 1.23 -34.22
N ARG A 8 -14.22 1.65 -33.63
CA ARG A 8 -14.40 3.03 -33.16
C ARG A 8 -13.62 3.31 -31.88
N VAL A 9 -13.45 2.30 -31.03
CA VAL A 9 -12.56 2.42 -29.87
C VAL A 9 -11.10 2.48 -30.33
N LEU A 10 -10.67 1.52 -31.15
CA LEU A 10 -9.26 1.36 -31.51
C LEU A 10 -8.70 2.51 -32.36
N ARG A 11 -9.49 3.08 -33.28
CA ARG A 11 -9.03 4.15 -34.21
C ARG A 11 -8.47 5.40 -33.52
N HIS A 12 -8.87 5.62 -32.26
CA HIS A 12 -8.53 6.81 -31.50
C HIS A 12 -7.41 6.57 -30.48
N LEU A 13 -6.91 5.35 -30.36
CA LEU A 13 -5.87 4.99 -29.43
C LEU A 13 -4.50 4.99 -30.11
N THR A 14 -3.46 5.37 -29.37
CA THR A 14 -2.07 5.08 -29.79
C THR A 14 -1.86 3.58 -29.89
N GLU A 15 -0.97 3.11 -30.76
CA GLU A 15 -0.64 1.68 -30.93
C GLU A 15 -0.44 0.93 -29.60
N ARG A 16 0.35 1.50 -28.69
CA ARG A 16 0.57 0.93 -27.35
C ARG A 16 -0.72 0.78 -26.53
N ARG A 17 -1.61 1.77 -26.58
CA ARG A 17 -2.90 1.76 -25.86
C ARG A 17 -3.90 0.81 -26.51
N ALA A 18 -3.91 0.73 -27.84
CA ALA A 18 -4.70 -0.24 -28.58
C ALA A 18 -4.28 -1.67 -28.18
N ALA A 19 -2.98 -1.97 -28.21
CA ALA A 19 -2.46 -3.28 -27.77
C ALA A 19 -2.81 -3.59 -26.31
N GLN A 20 -2.69 -2.61 -25.41
CA GLN A 20 -3.09 -2.77 -24.00
C GLN A 20 -4.60 -3.04 -23.85
N PHE A 21 -5.43 -2.30 -24.58
CA PHE A 21 -6.88 -2.47 -24.55
C PHE A 21 -7.29 -3.85 -25.08
N THR A 22 -6.74 -4.26 -26.21
CA THR A 22 -6.95 -5.59 -26.80
C THR A 22 -6.57 -6.72 -25.84
N ALA A 23 -5.41 -6.60 -25.18
CA ALA A 23 -4.97 -7.58 -24.19
C ALA A 23 -5.93 -7.67 -22.99
N ILE A 24 -6.42 -6.52 -22.50
CA ILE A 24 -7.38 -6.48 -21.39
C ILE A 24 -8.70 -7.12 -21.80
N VAL A 25 -9.23 -6.78 -22.98
CA VAL A 25 -10.48 -7.37 -23.48
C VAL A 25 -10.35 -8.89 -23.59
N ALA A 26 -9.25 -9.39 -24.18
CA ALA A 26 -8.99 -10.82 -24.27
C ALA A 26 -8.90 -11.49 -22.89
N GLU A 27 -8.24 -10.87 -21.91
CA GLU A 27 -8.16 -11.38 -20.54
C GLU A 27 -9.54 -11.45 -19.87
N LEU A 28 -10.36 -10.41 -20.02
CA LEU A 28 -11.73 -10.38 -19.48
C LEU A 28 -12.63 -11.43 -20.14
N GLU A 29 -12.52 -11.63 -21.46
CA GLU A 29 -13.25 -12.67 -22.17
C GLU A 29 -12.83 -14.08 -21.73
N ALA A 30 -11.52 -14.34 -21.59
CA ALA A 30 -11.01 -15.60 -21.07
C ALA A 30 -11.53 -15.86 -19.64
N ALA A 31 -11.55 -14.83 -18.80
CA ALA A 31 -12.04 -14.94 -17.43
C ALA A 31 -13.57 -15.20 -17.38
N ARG A 32 -14.35 -14.56 -18.26
CA ARG A 32 -15.78 -14.86 -18.42
C ARG A 32 -15.99 -16.33 -18.83
N ALA A 33 -15.18 -16.85 -19.74
CA ALA A 33 -15.26 -18.25 -20.15
C ALA A 33 -14.85 -19.22 -19.02
N ALA A 34 -13.85 -18.84 -18.21
CA ALA A 34 -13.41 -19.62 -17.05
C ALA A 34 -14.37 -19.56 -15.86
N GLY A 35 -15.25 -18.56 -15.79
CA GLY A 35 -16.17 -18.35 -14.67
C GLY A 35 -15.53 -17.72 -13.43
N GLU A 36 -14.27 -17.28 -13.51
CA GLU A 36 -13.55 -16.61 -12.42
C GLU A 36 -12.52 -15.58 -12.93
N ILE A 37 -12.32 -14.51 -12.15
CA ILE A 37 -11.20 -13.57 -12.32
C ILE A 37 -10.60 -13.17 -10.97
N ALA A 38 -9.27 -13.12 -10.88
CA ALA A 38 -8.62 -12.60 -9.68
C ALA A 38 -8.95 -11.10 -9.49
N ASN A 39 -9.42 -10.71 -8.30
CA ASN A 39 -9.79 -9.32 -8.02
C ASN A 39 -8.66 -8.30 -8.27
N ALA A 40 -7.39 -8.70 -8.07
CA ALA A 40 -6.24 -7.87 -8.40
C ALA A 40 -6.16 -7.57 -9.91
N ARG A 41 -6.29 -8.60 -10.75
CA ARG A 41 -6.29 -8.47 -12.22
C ARG A 41 -7.45 -7.63 -12.71
N LEU A 42 -8.65 -7.84 -12.15
CA LEU A 42 -9.80 -7.01 -12.45
C LEU A 42 -9.57 -5.54 -12.07
N ASN A 43 -8.94 -5.26 -10.92
CA ASN A 43 -8.64 -3.90 -10.49
C ASN A 43 -7.58 -3.23 -11.39
N ASP A 44 -6.56 -3.98 -11.80
CA ASP A 44 -5.53 -3.49 -12.72
C ASP A 44 -6.11 -3.17 -14.11
N ALA A 45 -7.09 -3.97 -14.56
CA ALA A 45 -7.76 -3.80 -15.84
C ALA A 45 -8.75 -2.62 -15.90
N LYS A 46 -9.43 -2.29 -14.79
CA LYS A 46 -10.50 -1.27 -14.75
C LYS A 46 -10.09 0.08 -15.31
N LEU A 47 -9.01 0.66 -14.79
CA LEU A 47 -8.64 2.03 -15.12
C LEU A 47 -8.15 2.17 -16.57
N PRO A 48 -7.25 1.32 -17.09
CA PRO A 48 -6.84 1.38 -18.49
C PRO A 48 -8.00 1.10 -19.46
N PHE A 49 -8.90 0.15 -19.12
CA PHE A 49 -10.09 -0.15 -19.91
C PHE A 49 -11.03 1.05 -20.01
N SER A 50 -11.40 1.65 -18.87
CA SER A 50 -12.27 2.82 -18.85
C SER A 50 -11.64 4.01 -19.59
N ARG A 51 -10.34 4.26 -19.39
CA ARG A 51 -9.64 5.36 -20.07
C ARG A 51 -9.59 5.21 -21.58
N ALA A 52 -9.46 3.98 -22.10
CA ALA A 52 -9.49 3.75 -23.54
C ALA A 52 -10.85 4.11 -24.14
N ILE A 53 -11.94 3.71 -23.48
CA ILE A 53 -13.31 4.03 -23.91
C ILE A 53 -13.60 5.52 -23.75
N GLU A 54 -13.15 6.16 -22.67
CA GLU A 54 -13.26 7.60 -22.46
C GLU A 54 -12.52 8.40 -23.53
N GLU A 55 -11.29 8.01 -23.87
CA GLU A 55 -10.49 8.68 -24.92
C GLU A 55 -11.14 8.53 -26.30
N ALA A 56 -11.64 7.34 -26.62
CA ALA A 56 -12.33 7.13 -27.87
C ALA A 56 -13.66 7.89 -27.92
N TRP A 57 -14.43 7.92 -26.83
CA TRP A 57 -15.67 8.69 -26.72
C TRP A 57 -15.44 10.20 -26.86
N ASP A 58 -14.40 10.72 -26.21
CA ASP A 58 -13.99 12.12 -26.32
C ASP A 58 -13.74 12.50 -27.78
N ARG A 59 -12.98 11.70 -28.50
CA ARG A 59 -12.58 11.99 -29.89
C ARG A 59 -13.64 11.69 -30.93
N GLU A 60 -14.48 10.68 -30.68
CA GLU A 60 -15.53 10.23 -31.61
C GLU A 60 -16.80 11.04 -31.49
N ALA A 61 -17.25 11.31 -30.26
CA ALA A 61 -18.60 11.77 -29.98
C ALA A 61 -18.64 13.15 -29.33
N GLN A 62 -17.76 13.46 -28.37
CA GLN A 62 -17.83 14.74 -27.65
C GLN A 62 -17.15 15.87 -28.41
N ARG A 63 -15.85 15.75 -28.73
CA ARG A 63 -15.10 16.81 -29.41
C ARG A 63 -15.72 17.25 -30.73
N PRO A 64 -16.11 16.34 -31.65
CA PRO A 64 -16.59 16.75 -32.96
C PRO A 64 -17.95 17.43 -32.95
N TYR A 65 -18.80 17.13 -31.95
CA TYR A 65 -20.22 17.48 -31.97
C TYR A 65 -20.68 18.34 -30.79
N LEU A 66 -20.06 18.22 -29.62
CA LEU A 66 -20.38 18.97 -28.41
C LEU A 66 -19.42 20.15 -28.19
N TRP A 67 -18.11 19.95 -28.40
CA TRP A 67 -17.10 20.99 -28.14
C TRP A 67 -16.63 21.73 -29.40
N ASN A 68 -17.06 21.28 -30.58
CA ASN A 68 -16.80 21.96 -31.84
C ASN A 68 -17.84 23.06 -32.08
N ARG A 69 -17.45 24.32 -31.87
CA ARG A 69 -18.32 25.48 -32.11
C ARG A 69 -18.79 25.61 -33.56
N ASP A 70 -17.99 25.08 -34.47
CA ASP A 70 -18.18 25.18 -35.92
C ASP A 70 -18.96 23.99 -36.49
N TYR A 71 -19.39 23.03 -35.64
CA TYR A 71 -20.20 21.89 -36.09
C TYR A 71 -21.55 22.37 -36.67
N PRO A 72 -21.90 22.11 -37.94
CA PRO A 72 -23.10 22.67 -38.58
C PRO A 72 -24.42 22.01 -38.14
N GLY A 73 -24.49 21.45 -36.92
CA GLY A 73 -25.69 20.88 -36.35
C GLY A 73 -26.76 21.93 -35.98
N SER A 74 -28.02 21.52 -36.03
CA SER A 74 -29.16 22.38 -35.68
C SER A 74 -29.11 22.81 -34.19
N ALA A 75 -29.77 23.92 -33.84
CA ALA A 75 -29.82 24.38 -32.44
C ALA A 75 -30.37 23.30 -31.48
N ARG A 76 -31.40 22.57 -31.92
CA ARG A 76 -32.01 21.45 -31.19
C ARG A 76 -31.05 20.26 -31.02
N GLU A 77 -30.24 19.98 -32.04
CA GLU A 77 -29.23 18.92 -31.97
C GLU A 77 -28.11 19.32 -31.00
N ARG A 78 -27.61 20.56 -31.07
CA ARG A 78 -26.59 21.08 -30.17
C ARG A 78 -27.05 21.06 -28.70
N GLU A 79 -28.30 21.47 -28.43
CA GLU A 79 -28.88 21.38 -27.08
C GLU A 79 -29.01 19.91 -26.61
N ALA A 80 -29.44 19.01 -27.48
CA ALA A 80 -29.53 17.59 -27.14
C ALA A 80 -28.15 16.95 -26.87
N MET A 81 -27.08 17.50 -27.46
CA MET A 81 -25.71 17.04 -27.23
C MET A 81 -25.21 17.31 -25.80
N ASP A 82 -25.76 18.31 -25.08
CA ASP A 82 -25.37 18.59 -23.69
C ASP A 82 -25.61 17.40 -22.74
N ALA A 83 -26.57 16.54 -23.10
CA ALA A 83 -26.87 15.31 -22.37
C ALA A 83 -25.74 14.25 -22.42
N PHE A 84 -24.69 14.51 -23.19
CA PHE A 84 -23.51 13.66 -23.42
C PHE A 84 -22.20 14.30 -22.93
N THR A 85 -22.27 15.27 -22.01
CA THR A 85 -21.11 15.93 -21.35
C THR A 85 -20.23 14.99 -20.52
N GLY A 86 -20.67 13.76 -20.24
CA GLY A 86 -19.89 12.71 -19.57
C GLY A 86 -19.62 11.50 -20.46
N SER A 87 -18.79 10.57 -19.98
CA SER A 87 -18.43 9.34 -20.69
C SER A 87 -19.40 8.20 -20.39
N PRO A 88 -19.63 7.28 -21.34
CA PRO A 88 -20.47 6.12 -21.13
C PRO A 88 -19.87 5.19 -20.08
N ALA A 89 -20.72 4.71 -19.18
CA ALA A 89 -20.39 3.76 -18.12
C ALA A 89 -21.50 2.71 -18.02
N PRO A 90 -21.25 1.52 -17.43
CA PRO A 90 -22.24 0.44 -17.44
C PRO A 90 -23.62 0.84 -16.91
N HIS A 91 -23.66 1.64 -15.82
CA HIS A 91 -24.90 2.12 -15.21
C HIS A 91 -25.59 3.24 -15.99
N LEU A 92 -24.88 3.88 -16.94
CA LEU A 92 -25.39 4.99 -17.76
C LEU A 92 -25.84 4.54 -19.16
N MET A 93 -25.43 3.34 -19.62
CA MET A 93 -25.69 2.85 -20.98
C MET A 93 -27.15 3.00 -21.39
N ARG A 94 -28.10 2.54 -20.56
CA ARG A 94 -29.54 2.64 -20.87
C ARG A 94 -29.98 4.09 -21.10
N SER A 95 -29.50 5.02 -20.28
CA SER A 95 -29.85 6.43 -20.40
C SER A 95 -29.22 7.07 -21.64
N PHE A 96 -27.96 6.71 -21.96
CA PHE A 96 -27.24 7.23 -23.11
C PHE A 96 -27.85 6.72 -24.42
N THR A 97 -28.20 5.43 -24.51
CA THR A 97 -28.88 4.86 -25.68
C THR A 97 -30.24 5.51 -25.92
N ALA A 98 -31.03 5.71 -24.86
CA ALA A 98 -32.33 6.39 -24.97
C ALA A 98 -32.20 7.84 -25.42
N ARG A 99 -31.16 8.55 -24.98
CA ARG A 99 -30.85 9.92 -25.44
C ARG A 99 -30.37 9.93 -26.88
N ALA A 100 -29.55 8.97 -27.29
CA ALA A 100 -29.03 8.85 -28.64
C ALA A 100 -30.13 8.56 -29.67
N ALA A 101 -31.18 7.84 -29.28
CA ALA A 101 -32.37 7.66 -30.11
C ALA A 101 -33.11 8.98 -30.39
N LYS A 102 -33.14 9.91 -29.41
CA LYS A 102 -33.80 11.21 -29.55
C LYS A 102 -33.08 12.18 -30.50
N LEU A 103 -31.80 11.94 -30.79
CA LEU A 103 -31.03 12.70 -31.79
C LEU A 103 -31.45 12.40 -33.23
N GLY A 104 -32.25 11.34 -33.48
CA GLY A 104 -32.73 10.98 -34.82
C GLY A 104 -31.58 10.63 -35.78
N GLU A 105 -31.79 10.80 -37.09
CA GLU A 105 -30.81 10.49 -38.15
C GLU A 105 -29.77 11.59 -38.40
N THR A 106 -29.51 12.42 -37.40
CA THR A 106 -28.42 13.41 -37.44
C THR A 106 -27.06 12.73 -37.53
N GLU A 107 -26.03 13.47 -37.96
CA GLU A 107 -24.66 12.95 -38.02
C GLU A 107 -24.17 12.55 -36.61
N ALA A 108 -24.32 13.44 -35.63
CA ALA A 108 -24.00 13.15 -34.24
C ALA A 108 -24.81 11.97 -33.69
N GLY A 109 -26.12 11.90 -34.01
CA GLY A 109 -26.99 10.79 -33.62
C GLY A 109 -26.50 9.43 -34.13
N ARG A 110 -26.10 9.35 -35.41
CA ARG A 110 -25.58 8.10 -36.00
C ARG A 110 -24.24 7.70 -35.39
N VAL A 111 -23.33 8.65 -35.18
CA VAL A 111 -22.01 8.36 -34.58
C VAL A 111 -22.14 7.90 -33.13
N ILE A 112 -22.94 8.60 -32.33
CA ILE A 112 -23.17 8.22 -30.92
C ILE A 112 -23.83 6.85 -30.84
N ARG A 113 -24.89 6.58 -31.61
CA ARG A 113 -25.54 5.26 -31.60
C ARG A 113 -24.55 4.16 -31.97
N GLY A 114 -23.80 4.34 -33.06
CA GLY A 114 -22.80 3.37 -33.49
C GLY A 114 -21.71 3.11 -32.44
N PHE A 115 -21.25 4.16 -31.73
CA PHE A 115 -20.29 3.98 -30.64
C PHE A 115 -20.90 3.24 -29.44
N LEU A 116 -22.12 3.60 -29.03
CA LEU A 116 -22.81 2.96 -27.90
C LEU A 116 -23.14 1.49 -28.18
N GLU A 117 -23.53 1.16 -29.40
CA GLU A 117 -23.75 -0.22 -29.87
C GLU A 117 -22.44 -1.03 -29.81
N GLU A 118 -21.32 -0.46 -30.26
CA GLU A 118 -20.02 -1.11 -30.23
C GLU A 118 -19.52 -1.39 -28.80
N ILE A 119 -19.68 -0.44 -27.86
CA ILE A 119 -19.19 -0.62 -26.49
C ILE A 119 -20.15 -1.35 -25.55
N ALA A 120 -21.42 -1.57 -25.95
CA ALA A 120 -22.39 -2.29 -25.14
C ALA A 120 -21.88 -3.66 -24.65
N PRO A 121 -21.37 -4.57 -25.52
CA PRO A 121 -20.83 -5.85 -25.08
C PRO A 121 -19.61 -5.71 -24.15
N LEU A 122 -18.81 -4.66 -24.32
CA LEU A 122 -17.66 -4.36 -23.46
C LEU A 122 -18.10 -3.96 -22.04
N MET A 123 -19.15 -3.14 -21.94
CA MET A 123 -19.73 -2.73 -20.65
C MET A 123 -20.36 -3.91 -19.91
N GLU A 124 -21.03 -4.80 -20.63
CA GLU A 124 -21.58 -6.04 -20.09
C GLU A 124 -20.47 -6.99 -19.62
N LEU A 125 -19.41 -7.14 -20.41
CA LEU A 125 -18.24 -7.95 -20.04
C LEU A 125 -17.63 -7.46 -18.73
N MET A 126 -17.35 -6.16 -18.61
CA MET A 126 -16.81 -5.57 -17.39
C MET A 126 -17.76 -5.72 -16.19
N ALA A 127 -19.08 -5.60 -16.40
CA ALA A 127 -20.07 -5.81 -15.35
C ALA A 127 -20.10 -7.27 -14.88
N HIS A 128 -20.05 -8.22 -15.81
CA HIS A 128 -20.01 -9.66 -15.51
C HIS A 128 -18.72 -10.06 -14.80
N CYS A 129 -17.56 -9.58 -15.24
CA CYS A 129 -16.29 -9.88 -14.58
C CYS A 129 -16.26 -9.42 -13.10
N LYS A 130 -17.02 -8.38 -12.74
CA LYS A 130 -17.18 -7.98 -11.32
C LYS A 130 -17.96 -9.01 -10.50
N THR A 131 -18.90 -9.74 -11.08
CA THR A 131 -19.70 -10.74 -10.36
C THR A 131 -18.94 -12.05 -10.12
N ILE A 132 -17.98 -12.36 -10.99
CA ILE A 132 -17.11 -13.54 -10.90
C ILE A 132 -15.74 -13.23 -10.28
N ALA A 133 -15.58 -12.03 -9.72
CA ALA A 133 -14.33 -11.60 -9.11
C ALA A 133 -14.06 -12.35 -7.81
N VAL A 134 -13.12 -13.29 -7.84
CA VAL A 134 -12.68 -13.98 -6.65
C VAL A 134 -11.63 -13.14 -5.94
N LYS A 135 -11.83 -12.87 -4.64
CA LYS A 135 -10.71 -12.44 -3.80
C LYS A 135 -9.67 -13.53 -3.92
N ARG A 136 -8.45 -13.17 -4.32
CA ARG A 136 -7.31 -14.08 -4.41
C ARG A 136 -7.32 -14.91 -3.13
N GLN A 137 -7.74 -16.18 -3.21
CA GLN A 137 -7.25 -17.15 -2.25
C GLN A 137 -5.74 -17.00 -2.34
N VAL A 138 -5.10 -16.75 -1.21
CA VAL A 138 -3.66 -16.63 -1.13
C VAL A 138 -3.12 -17.89 -1.78
N ARG A 139 -2.75 -17.79 -3.07
CA ARG A 139 -2.04 -18.82 -3.79
C ARG A 139 -0.80 -18.98 -2.94
N THR A 140 -0.73 -20.08 -2.20
CA THR A 140 0.33 -20.39 -1.25
C THR A 140 1.61 -19.98 -1.95
N PRO A 141 2.30 -18.92 -1.49
CA PRO A 141 3.46 -18.44 -2.20
C PRO A 141 4.46 -19.59 -2.20
N GLU A 142 5.00 -19.95 -3.36
CA GLU A 142 6.23 -20.75 -3.37
C GLU A 142 7.23 -20.03 -2.47
N ALA A 143 7.61 -20.72 -1.40
CA ALA A 143 8.31 -20.12 -0.28
C ALA A 143 9.66 -19.59 -0.76
N ARG A 144 9.91 -18.30 -0.48
CA ARG A 144 11.29 -17.82 -0.44
C ARG A 144 12.00 -18.56 0.70
N PRO A 145 13.25 -19.03 0.52
CA PRO A 145 13.97 -19.81 1.53
C PRO A 145 14.05 -19.18 2.93
N SER A 146 13.80 -17.87 3.04
CA SER A 146 13.79 -17.12 4.30
C SER A 146 12.45 -17.13 5.06
N GLU A 147 11.38 -17.75 4.55
CA GLU A 147 10.01 -17.72 5.15
C GLU A 147 9.44 -19.14 5.43
N ILE A 148 10.29 -20.17 5.59
CA ILE A 148 9.88 -21.59 5.66
C ILE A 148 9.35 -22.05 7.04
N TYR A 149 9.36 -21.22 8.08
CA TYR A 149 8.97 -21.68 9.41
C TYR A 149 7.73 -20.95 9.97
N SER A 150 6.62 -21.68 10.05
CA SER A 150 5.48 -21.32 10.92
C SER A 150 5.60 -22.08 12.23
N ALA A 151 5.81 -21.32 13.30
CA ALA A 151 5.84 -21.76 14.68
C ALA A 151 4.54 -22.48 15.14
N PRO A 152 4.61 -23.51 16.01
CA PRO A 152 3.44 -24.04 16.72
C PRO A 152 2.87 -23.04 17.74
N ALA A 153 1.59 -23.22 18.11
CA ALA A 153 0.86 -22.36 19.04
C ALA A 153 1.21 -22.65 20.51
N ALA A 154 1.27 -21.59 21.33
CA ALA A 154 1.80 -21.57 22.69
C ALA A 154 0.74 -21.51 23.82
N SER A 155 1.10 -21.97 25.02
CA SER A 155 0.40 -22.06 26.31
C SER A 155 0.74 -20.90 27.29
N GLY A 156 0.03 -20.78 28.42
CA GLY A 156 -0.33 -19.48 29.02
C GLY A 156 0.63 -18.74 29.98
N THR A 157 1.62 -19.36 30.62
CA THR A 157 2.42 -18.69 31.69
C THR A 157 3.73 -18.07 31.19
N ALA A 158 4.60 -18.84 30.53
CA ALA A 158 5.86 -18.33 29.97
C ALA A 158 5.61 -17.21 28.92
N MET A 159 4.49 -17.30 28.20
CA MET A 159 4.09 -16.28 27.22
C MET A 159 3.74 -14.94 27.87
N ALA A 160 3.17 -14.96 29.08
CA ALA A 160 2.85 -13.75 29.80
C ALA A 160 4.14 -12.99 30.17
N GLU A 161 5.19 -13.71 30.57
CA GLU A 161 6.50 -13.11 30.91
C GLU A 161 7.23 -12.58 29.68
N VAL A 162 7.25 -13.33 28.57
CA VAL A 162 7.83 -12.84 27.30
C VAL A 162 7.10 -11.60 26.81
N ASN A 163 5.76 -11.62 26.84
CA ASN A 163 4.95 -10.48 26.48
C ASN A 163 5.18 -9.29 27.42
N ALA A 164 5.29 -9.51 28.73
CA ALA A 164 5.59 -8.46 29.70
C ALA A 164 6.94 -7.79 29.42
N ALA A 165 7.99 -8.57 29.12
CA ALA A 165 9.30 -8.03 28.77
C ALA A 165 9.27 -7.20 27.47
N LEU A 166 8.54 -7.66 26.44
CA LEU A 166 8.34 -6.90 25.20
C LEU A 166 7.53 -5.62 25.45
N GLN A 167 6.50 -5.68 26.27
CA GLN A 167 5.71 -4.51 26.68
C GLN A 167 6.56 -3.49 27.46
N GLU A 168 7.49 -3.93 28.29
CA GLU A 168 8.39 -3.04 29.00
C GLU A 168 9.36 -2.32 28.04
N ILE A 169 9.96 -3.04 27.09
CA ILE A 169 10.83 -2.46 26.05
C ILE A 169 10.06 -1.38 25.27
N THR A 170 8.86 -1.71 24.80
CA THR A 170 8.05 -0.80 24.00
C THR A 170 7.55 0.40 24.78
N ARG A 171 7.15 0.23 26.05
CA ARG A 171 6.73 1.33 26.93
C ARG A 171 7.84 2.36 27.11
N ALA A 172 9.07 1.91 27.31
CA ALA A 172 10.23 2.81 27.45
C ALA A 172 10.59 3.52 26.13
N ALA A 173 10.29 2.91 24.98
CA ALA A 173 10.60 3.46 23.66
C ALA A 173 9.51 4.37 23.09
N ARG A 174 8.25 4.19 23.50
CA ARG A 174 7.06 4.78 22.88
C ARG A 174 7.12 6.29 22.75
N ASP A 175 7.39 6.99 23.85
CA ASP A 175 7.38 8.47 23.85
C ASP A 175 8.51 9.02 22.98
N HIS A 176 9.70 8.43 23.09
CA HIS A 176 10.85 8.81 22.26
C HIS A 176 10.58 8.55 20.76
N LEU A 177 9.95 7.42 20.40
CA LEU A 177 9.52 7.15 19.02
C LEU A 177 8.52 8.21 18.53
N ALA A 178 7.53 8.55 19.35
CA ALA A 178 6.52 9.56 19.00
C ALA A 178 7.16 10.94 18.77
N GLU A 179 8.11 11.34 19.62
CA GLU A 179 8.88 12.58 19.46
C GLU A 179 9.68 12.59 18.17
N MET A 180 10.37 11.49 17.85
CA MET A 180 11.19 11.39 16.64
C MET A 180 10.35 11.40 15.36
N ILE A 181 9.20 10.73 15.35
CA ILE A 181 8.24 10.76 14.25
C ILE A 181 7.70 12.18 14.06
N SER A 182 7.30 12.83 15.15
CA SER A 182 6.81 14.21 15.13
C SER A 182 7.87 15.16 14.57
N ALA A 183 9.10 15.10 15.08
CA ALA A 183 10.22 15.92 14.62
C ALA A 183 10.60 15.67 13.14
N ARG A 184 10.36 14.45 12.63
CA ARG A 184 10.55 14.14 11.21
C ARG A 184 9.45 14.78 10.36
N GLU A 185 8.19 14.60 10.74
CA GLU A 185 7.05 15.15 10.00
C GLU A 185 7.04 16.69 10.04
N GLU A 186 7.47 17.30 11.14
CA GLU A 186 7.65 18.76 11.26
C GLU A 186 8.69 19.27 10.26
N ARG A 187 9.86 18.63 10.18
CA ARG A 187 10.88 18.97 9.17
C ARG A 187 10.36 18.83 7.73
N VAL A 188 9.51 17.85 7.47
CA VAL A 188 8.88 17.68 6.14
C VAL A 188 7.92 18.84 5.85
N LEU A 189 7.12 19.25 6.84
CA LEU A 189 6.23 20.41 6.74
C LEU A 189 7.02 21.70 6.49
N GLU A 190 8.07 21.97 7.26
CA GLU A 190 8.92 23.15 7.09
C GLU A 190 9.52 23.24 5.68
N GLN A 191 10.08 22.13 5.18
CA GLN A 191 10.62 22.07 3.83
C GLN A 191 9.56 22.29 2.75
N PHE A 192 8.35 21.78 2.97
CA PHE A 192 7.24 22.00 2.04
C PHE A 192 6.80 23.46 2.03
N LEU A 193 6.62 24.09 3.20
CA LEU A 193 6.21 25.48 3.32
C LEU A 193 7.26 26.43 2.71
N ALA A 194 8.55 26.15 2.89
CA ALA A 194 9.62 26.87 2.20
C ALA A 194 9.50 26.76 0.67
N ALA A 195 9.18 25.56 0.15
CA ALA A 195 8.97 25.35 -1.28
C ALA A 195 7.67 25.99 -1.81
N VAL A 196 6.64 26.13 -0.98
CA VAL A 196 5.42 26.88 -1.31
C VAL A 196 5.76 28.37 -1.50
N GLU A 197 6.56 28.94 -0.59
CA GLU A 197 6.99 30.34 -0.68
C GLU A 197 7.90 30.58 -1.89
N GLU A 198 8.83 29.66 -2.18
CA GLU A 198 9.63 29.71 -3.42
C GLU A 198 8.73 29.63 -4.67
N ASN A 199 7.69 28.79 -4.69
CA ASN A 199 6.76 28.74 -5.82
C ASN A 199 5.93 30.05 -5.95
N ARG A 200 5.66 30.73 -4.83
CA ARG A 200 4.97 32.02 -4.83
C ARG A 200 5.83 33.11 -5.47
N ASN A 201 7.14 33.09 -5.21
CA ASN A 201 8.12 34.03 -5.73
C ASN A 201 9.28 33.26 -6.40
N PRO A 202 9.04 32.67 -7.60
CA PRO A 202 10.01 31.77 -8.20
C PRO A 202 11.31 32.52 -8.57
N PRO A 203 12.48 31.89 -8.37
CA PRO A 203 13.74 32.42 -8.87
C PRO A 203 13.71 32.66 -10.38
N GLU A 204 14.56 33.56 -10.87
CA GLU A 204 14.66 33.87 -12.29
C GLU A 204 14.87 32.60 -13.14
N GLY A 205 14.05 32.45 -14.18
CA GLY A 205 14.05 31.26 -15.04
C GLY A 205 13.20 30.08 -14.55
N GLN A 206 12.61 30.13 -13.36
CA GLN A 206 11.67 29.11 -12.88
C GLN A 206 10.22 29.51 -13.14
N ARG A 207 9.40 28.54 -13.53
CA ARG A 207 7.96 28.75 -13.77
C ARG A 207 7.17 28.54 -12.48
N GLN A 208 6.39 29.56 -12.11
CA GLN A 208 5.37 29.45 -11.08
C GLN A 208 4.32 28.39 -11.44
N LEU A 209 4.04 27.48 -10.51
CA LEU A 209 2.95 26.53 -10.63
C LEU A 209 1.66 27.09 -10.04
N ARG A 210 0.56 26.95 -10.79
CA ARG A 210 -0.79 27.33 -10.36
C ARG A 210 -1.32 26.48 -9.21
N ASN A 211 -0.87 25.23 -9.13
CA ASN A 211 -1.26 24.29 -8.09
C ASN A 211 -0.02 23.55 -7.59
N PHE A 212 0.59 24.08 -6.53
CA PHE A 212 1.73 23.45 -5.87
C PHE A 212 1.29 22.76 -4.58
N SER A 213 0.61 21.62 -4.75
CA SER A 213 0.03 20.85 -3.66
C SER A 213 1.03 19.88 -3.01
N PRO A 214 0.70 19.31 -1.83
CA PRO A 214 1.43 18.18 -1.25
C PRO A 214 1.70 17.03 -2.24
N TYR A 215 0.73 16.75 -3.12
CA TYR A 215 0.89 15.76 -4.18
C TYR A 215 1.97 16.17 -5.18
N GLU A 216 1.95 17.41 -5.68
CA GLU A 216 2.95 17.88 -6.66
C GLU A 216 4.35 17.98 -6.03
N TYR A 217 4.46 18.45 -4.79
CA TYR A 217 5.72 18.46 -4.04
C TYR A 217 6.30 17.05 -3.87
N SER A 218 5.49 16.11 -3.37
CA SER A 218 5.92 14.73 -3.15
C SER A 218 6.29 14.02 -4.47
N ARG A 219 5.59 14.34 -5.56
CA ARG A 219 5.89 13.82 -6.91
C ARG A 219 7.21 14.35 -7.46
N ARG A 220 7.48 15.65 -7.29
CA ARG A 220 8.75 16.28 -7.69
C ARG A 220 9.93 15.68 -6.92
N LYS A 221 9.81 15.55 -5.60
CA LYS A 221 10.84 14.89 -4.78
C LYS A 221 11.01 13.40 -5.11
N GLY A 222 9.94 12.74 -5.56
CA GLY A 222 9.95 11.35 -6.02
C GLY A 222 10.23 11.16 -7.51
N ARG A 223 10.81 12.15 -8.20
CA ARG A 223 11.22 12.06 -9.63
C ARG A 223 10.10 11.58 -10.56
N GLY A 224 8.87 12.07 -10.33
CA GLY A 224 7.70 11.75 -11.13
C GLY A 224 6.71 10.78 -10.48
N GLN A 225 7.10 10.12 -9.39
CA GLN A 225 6.22 9.31 -8.54
C GLN A 225 5.94 10.04 -7.22
N SER A 226 4.67 10.11 -6.81
CA SER A 226 4.28 10.73 -5.54
C SER A 226 4.73 9.88 -4.36
N ARG A 227 5.68 10.38 -3.57
CA ARG A 227 6.19 9.73 -2.36
C ARG A 227 5.17 9.74 -1.20
N PRO A 228 4.62 8.59 -0.77
CA PRO A 228 3.60 8.55 0.28
C PRO A 228 4.13 9.08 1.63
N ASP A 229 5.42 8.84 1.91
CA ASP A 229 6.09 9.28 3.14
C ASP A 229 6.27 10.80 3.25
N LEU A 230 6.03 11.52 2.14
CA LEU A 230 5.98 12.99 2.12
C LEU A 230 4.53 13.47 1.97
N ARG A 231 3.75 12.85 1.07
CA ARG A 231 2.39 13.31 0.75
C ARG A 231 1.44 13.21 1.94
N VAL A 232 1.37 12.04 2.58
CA VAL A 232 0.39 11.76 3.64
C VAL A 232 0.53 12.71 4.84
N PRO A 233 1.73 12.95 5.41
CA PRO A 233 1.85 13.91 6.50
C PRO A 233 1.50 15.34 6.04
N LEU A 234 1.92 15.76 4.84
CA LEU A 234 1.63 17.10 4.34
C LEU A 234 0.12 17.33 4.11
N GLU A 235 -0.60 16.36 3.54
CA GLU A 235 -2.06 16.43 3.39
C GLU A 235 -2.79 16.52 4.74
N ALA A 236 -2.24 15.88 5.78
CA ALA A 236 -2.81 15.96 7.12
C ALA A 236 -2.51 17.29 7.83
N LEU A 237 -1.33 17.86 7.60
CA LEU A 237 -0.82 19.03 8.34
C LEU A 237 -1.10 20.37 7.67
N THR A 238 -1.57 20.37 6.42
CA THR A 238 -1.79 21.60 5.64
C THR A 238 -3.26 21.76 5.24
N GLN A 239 -3.63 23.01 5.00
CA GLN A 239 -4.89 23.41 4.38
C GLN A 239 -4.58 24.29 3.16
N ASP A 240 -5.54 24.44 2.27
CA ASP A 240 -5.41 25.27 1.07
C ASP A 240 -6.33 26.49 1.09
N ARG A 241 -5.85 27.58 0.48
CA ARG A 241 -6.64 28.76 0.16
C ARG A 241 -6.30 29.26 -1.23
N TYR A 242 -7.31 29.78 -1.94
CA TYR A 242 -7.10 30.40 -3.23
C TYR A 242 -6.71 31.88 -3.08
N ASP A 243 -5.53 32.25 -3.57
CA ASP A 243 -5.08 33.63 -3.68
C ASP A 243 -5.54 34.22 -5.02
N ARG A 244 -6.45 35.20 -4.97
CA ARG A 244 -7.06 35.80 -6.16
C ARG A 244 -6.11 36.67 -6.95
N ASP A 245 -5.18 37.35 -6.28
CA ASP A 245 -4.26 38.29 -6.91
C ASP A 245 -3.20 37.53 -7.68
N LEU A 246 -2.69 36.45 -7.10
CA LEU A 246 -1.72 35.57 -7.72
C LEU A 246 -2.36 34.52 -8.63
N LYS A 247 -3.67 34.27 -8.48
CA LYS A 247 -4.43 33.20 -9.14
C LYS A 247 -3.86 31.80 -8.88
N LEU A 248 -3.46 31.54 -7.63
CA LEU A 248 -2.79 30.30 -7.19
C LEU A 248 -3.55 29.66 -6.03
N MET A 249 -3.44 28.34 -5.91
CA MET A 249 -3.70 27.65 -4.65
C MET A 249 -2.46 27.75 -3.76
N ILE A 250 -2.60 28.32 -2.57
CA ILE A 250 -1.56 28.41 -1.55
C ILE A 250 -1.88 27.41 -0.45
N HIS A 251 -0.89 26.59 -0.09
CA HIS A 251 -0.97 25.70 1.05
C HIS A 251 -0.29 26.31 2.26
N GLU A 252 -0.94 26.24 3.42
CA GLU A 252 -0.46 26.78 4.68
C GLU A 252 -0.66 25.72 5.79
N PRO A 253 0.09 25.80 6.91
CA PRO A 253 -0.13 24.88 8.00
C PRO A 253 -1.54 25.08 8.56
N ARG A 254 -2.20 23.99 8.93
CA ARG A 254 -3.49 24.08 9.63
C ARG A 254 -3.30 24.77 10.99
N PRO A 255 -4.32 25.47 11.53
CA PRO A 255 -4.23 26.09 12.85
C PRO A 255 -3.90 25.09 13.97
N ASP A 256 -4.38 23.85 13.84
CA ASP A 256 -4.24 22.74 14.77
C ASP A 256 -3.07 21.79 14.42
N PHE A 257 -2.16 22.18 13.51
CA PHE A 257 -1.15 21.25 12.98
C PHE A 257 -0.25 20.63 14.06
N ARG A 258 0.03 21.34 15.16
CA ARG A 258 0.85 20.83 16.26
C ARG A 258 0.19 19.69 17.03
N ASP A 259 -1.13 19.78 17.21
CA ASP A 259 -1.91 18.73 17.87
C ASP A 259 -2.03 17.53 16.92
N ILE A 260 -2.31 17.77 15.64
CA ILE A 260 -2.31 16.73 14.59
C ILE A 260 -0.96 16.01 14.54
N LEU A 261 0.15 16.75 14.56
CA LEU A 261 1.50 16.21 14.53
C LEU A 261 1.75 15.27 15.73
N ARG A 262 1.38 15.72 16.94
CA ARG A 262 1.52 14.94 18.18
C ARG A 262 0.68 13.66 18.15
N ASP A 263 -0.58 13.77 17.72
CA ASP A 263 -1.50 12.63 17.67
C ASP A 263 -1.09 11.60 16.62
N ARG A 264 -0.59 12.07 15.47
CA ARG A 264 -0.01 11.22 14.43
C ARG A 264 1.26 10.54 14.91
N GLY A 265 2.16 11.27 15.58
CA GLY A 265 3.38 10.73 16.15
C GLY A 265 3.09 9.61 17.15
N ARG A 266 2.14 9.85 18.07
CA ARG A 266 1.66 8.84 19.04
C ARG A 266 1.04 7.64 18.35
N SER A 267 0.10 7.86 17.43
CA SER A 267 -0.61 6.77 16.74
C SER A 267 0.35 5.88 15.93
N GLN A 268 1.36 6.47 15.28
CA GLN A 268 2.39 5.71 14.56
C GLN A 268 3.34 4.96 15.51
N ALA A 269 3.74 5.58 16.63
CA ALA A 269 4.53 4.92 17.67
C ALA A 269 3.77 3.71 18.24
N ASP A 270 2.47 3.86 18.52
CA ASP A 270 1.60 2.80 19.03
C ASP A 270 1.52 1.62 18.07
N ALA A 271 1.31 1.91 16.78
CA ALA A 271 1.29 0.88 15.74
C ALA A 271 2.63 0.14 15.65
N LEU A 272 3.76 0.85 15.70
CA LEU A 272 5.10 0.23 15.69
C LEU A 272 5.36 -0.61 16.94
N CYS A 273 4.94 -0.15 18.12
CA CYS A 273 5.07 -0.89 19.36
C CYS A 273 4.20 -2.15 19.36
N SER A 274 2.95 -2.06 18.91
CA SER A 274 2.04 -3.21 18.79
C SER A 274 2.61 -4.25 17.84
N ASP A 275 2.97 -3.85 16.62
CA ASP A 275 3.56 -4.75 15.63
C ASP A 275 4.86 -5.40 16.15
N PHE A 276 5.69 -4.64 16.86
CA PHE A 276 6.90 -5.19 17.46
C PHE A 276 6.60 -6.27 18.49
N ILE A 277 5.64 -6.06 19.39
CA ILE A 277 5.23 -7.07 20.36
C ILE A 277 4.73 -8.30 19.62
N ASP A 278 3.75 -8.15 18.74
CA ASP A 278 3.08 -9.26 18.07
C ASP A 278 4.06 -10.13 17.27
N ARG A 279 4.96 -9.49 16.50
CA ARG A 279 5.91 -10.19 15.63
C ARG A 279 7.04 -10.86 16.40
N ASN A 280 7.51 -10.26 17.49
CA ASN A 280 8.57 -10.84 18.31
C ASN A 280 8.02 -11.93 19.24
N LEU A 281 6.85 -11.70 19.83
CA LEU A 281 6.16 -12.67 20.68
C LEU A 281 5.93 -13.96 19.91
N SER A 282 5.37 -13.90 18.69
CA SER A 282 5.15 -15.10 17.87
C SER A 282 6.42 -15.92 17.61
N LYS A 283 7.58 -15.29 17.50
CA LYS A 283 8.87 -15.98 17.23
C LYS A 283 9.50 -16.55 18.49
N LEU A 284 9.45 -15.82 19.60
CA LEU A 284 9.99 -16.28 20.88
C LEU A 284 9.10 -17.36 21.49
N ALA A 285 7.78 -17.18 21.36
CA ALA A 285 6.77 -18.13 21.81
C ALA A 285 7.03 -19.54 21.29
N SER A 286 7.32 -19.66 20.00
CA SER A 286 7.54 -20.96 19.37
C SER A 286 8.67 -21.75 20.00
N ILE A 287 9.75 -21.06 20.39
CA ILE A 287 10.96 -21.66 20.94
C ILE A 287 10.74 -21.99 22.41
N VAL A 288 10.20 -21.04 23.16
CA VAL A 288 9.97 -21.15 24.61
C VAL A 288 9.00 -22.30 24.90
N ASP A 289 7.90 -22.36 24.16
CA ASP A 289 6.88 -23.40 24.35
C ASP A 289 7.31 -24.77 23.86
N ALA A 290 8.00 -24.84 22.71
CA ALA A 290 8.51 -26.11 22.22
C ALA A 290 9.52 -26.73 23.19
N LYS A 291 10.25 -25.90 23.95
CA LYS A 291 11.24 -26.37 24.91
C LYS A 291 10.64 -26.76 26.27
N GLY A 292 9.60 -26.06 26.72
CA GLY A 292 8.73 -26.50 27.83
C GLY A 292 9.29 -26.39 29.25
N ASN A 293 10.54 -25.95 29.45
CA ASN A 293 11.19 -25.77 30.76
C ASN A 293 11.68 -24.33 30.97
N PHE A 294 10.84 -23.36 30.60
CA PHE A 294 11.13 -21.94 30.72
C PHE A 294 11.34 -21.53 32.19
N GLU A 295 12.44 -20.81 32.45
CA GLU A 295 12.79 -20.34 33.78
C GLU A 295 12.58 -18.81 33.91
N THR A 296 13.26 -18.02 33.07
CA THR A 296 13.26 -16.55 33.16
C THR A 296 13.49 -15.86 31.82
N ILE A 297 13.07 -14.60 31.75
CA ILE A 297 13.43 -13.66 30.68
C ILE A 297 13.91 -12.32 31.23
N ASP A 298 15.12 -11.93 30.84
CA ASP A 298 15.75 -10.66 31.25
C ASP A 298 15.90 -9.70 30.07
N ILE A 299 15.63 -8.42 30.31
CA ILE A 299 15.94 -7.37 29.34
C ILE A 299 17.37 -6.89 29.58
N ILE A 300 18.30 -7.32 28.71
CA ILE A 300 19.73 -7.02 28.82
C ILE A 300 20.17 -5.83 27.96
N GLY A 301 19.28 -5.25 27.15
CA GLY A 301 19.58 -4.06 26.37
C GLY A 301 18.35 -3.45 25.70
N ARG A 302 18.36 -2.12 25.56
CA ARG A 302 17.32 -1.31 24.91
C ARG A 302 18.00 -0.21 24.10
N SER A 303 17.56 0.04 22.88
CA SER A 303 17.99 1.21 22.11
C SER A 303 16.85 1.77 21.26
N VAL A 304 16.82 3.10 21.09
CA VAL A 304 15.90 3.80 20.19
C VAL A 304 16.75 4.71 19.31
N ASN A 305 16.49 4.67 18.00
CA ASN A 305 17.26 5.42 17.01
C ASN A 305 16.35 5.85 15.84
N PRO A 306 16.84 6.71 14.91
CA PRO A 306 16.04 7.19 13.78
C PRO A 306 15.48 6.11 12.85
N ALA A 307 16.05 4.91 12.88
CA ALA A 307 15.58 3.77 12.11
C ALA A 307 14.57 2.88 12.88
N GLY A 308 14.32 3.12 14.17
CA GLY A 308 13.34 2.40 14.97
C GLY A 308 13.78 2.12 16.40
N MET A 309 13.46 0.94 16.92
CA MET A 309 13.88 0.50 18.25
C MET A 309 14.50 -0.90 18.21
N GLU A 310 15.35 -1.18 19.20
CA GLU A 310 16.01 -2.47 19.40
C GLU A 310 15.77 -2.95 20.84
N GLY A 311 15.52 -4.24 20.97
CA GLY A 311 15.46 -4.95 22.23
C GLY A 311 16.47 -6.09 22.27
N ARG A 312 17.16 -6.26 23.39
CA ARG A 312 17.99 -7.44 23.65
C ARG A 312 17.45 -8.15 24.88
N LEU A 313 17.04 -9.39 24.67
CA LEU A 313 16.43 -10.26 25.68
C LEU A 313 17.34 -11.46 25.91
N ARG A 314 17.49 -11.89 27.16
CA ARG A 314 18.08 -13.17 27.51
C ARG A 314 16.98 -14.08 28.02
N VAL A 315 16.89 -15.28 27.45
CA VAL A 315 15.91 -16.30 27.86
C VAL A 315 16.68 -17.46 28.44
N SER A 316 16.31 -17.88 29.66
CA SER A 316 16.93 -18.98 30.39
C SER A 316 15.90 -20.08 30.67
N PHE A 317 16.40 -21.31 30.81
CA PHE A 317 15.62 -22.52 31.01
C PHE A 317 16.23 -23.35 32.15
N ASP A 318 15.41 -24.17 32.81
CA ASP A 318 15.78 -24.93 34.02
C ASP A 318 16.93 -25.95 33.80
N ASP A 319 17.29 -26.25 32.55
CA ASP A 319 18.37 -27.16 32.17
C ASP A 319 19.70 -26.43 31.85
N ASP A 320 19.91 -25.24 32.42
CA ASP A 320 21.05 -24.35 32.20
C ASP A 320 21.22 -23.82 30.77
N SER A 321 20.31 -24.18 29.87
CA SER A 321 20.32 -23.70 28.50
C SER A 321 19.76 -22.28 28.44
N ARG A 322 20.25 -21.49 27.49
CA ARG A 322 19.84 -20.10 27.33
C ARG A 322 20.13 -19.57 25.94
N PHE A 323 19.52 -18.46 25.57
CA PHE A 323 19.90 -17.70 24.38
C PHE A 323 19.65 -16.22 24.56
N GLU A 324 20.33 -15.41 23.75
CA GLU A 324 20.06 -13.99 23.63
C GLU A 324 19.34 -13.66 22.33
N ALA A 325 18.12 -13.15 22.43
CA ALA A 325 17.35 -12.65 21.29
C ALA A 325 17.59 -11.15 21.11
N ARG A 326 18.09 -10.78 19.93
CA ARG A 326 18.15 -9.39 19.46
C ARG A 326 17.01 -9.14 18.49
N THR A 327 16.12 -8.23 18.86
CA THR A 327 14.95 -7.82 18.12
C THR A 327 15.12 -6.38 17.68
N SER A 328 14.77 -6.03 16.44
CA SER A 328 14.84 -4.64 15.98
C SER A 328 13.71 -4.29 15.03
N VAL A 329 13.43 -3.00 14.90
CA VAL A 329 12.55 -2.43 13.89
C VAL A 329 13.42 -1.89 12.76
N VAL A 330 13.17 -2.34 11.53
CA VAL A 330 13.93 -1.92 10.34
C VAL A 330 12.97 -1.46 9.24
N TRP A 331 13.13 -0.23 8.78
CA TRP A 331 12.43 0.27 7.59
C TRP A 331 13.04 -0.32 6.32
N SER A 332 12.19 -0.88 5.46
CA SER A 332 12.56 -1.44 4.16
C SER A 332 11.66 -0.86 3.07
N CYS A 333 12.09 -0.97 1.81
CA CYS A 333 11.24 -0.75 0.65
C CYS A 333 11.01 -2.06 -0.10
N SER A 334 9.84 -2.23 -0.70
CA SER A 334 9.56 -3.30 -1.66
C SER A 334 10.34 -3.04 -2.96
N PRO A 335 10.47 -4.04 -3.87
CA PRO A 335 11.04 -3.81 -5.19
C PRO A 335 10.29 -2.72 -6.00
N LEU A 336 9.02 -2.47 -5.68
CA LEU A 336 8.19 -1.41 -6.27
C LEU A 336 8.29 -0.08 -5.51
N GLY A 337 9.24 0.05 -4.57
CA GLY A 337 9.47 1.26 -3.78
C GLY A 337 8.46 1.52 -2.66
N THR A 338 7.59 0.56 -2.34
CA THR A 338 6.61 0.71 -1.25
C THR A 338 7.32 0.53 0.10
N PRO A 339 7.30 1.52 1.00
CA PRO A 339 7.91 1.38 2.32
C PRO A 339 7.12 0.39 3.18
N PHE A 340 7.82 -0.43 3.96
CA PHE A 340 7.25 -1.34 4.95
C PHE A 340 8.24 -1.60 6.09
N THR A 341 7.73 -2.06 7.23
CA THR A 341 8.54 -2.32 8.43
C THR A 341 8.85 -3.81 8.56
N ARG A 342 10.09 -4.13 8.92
CA ARG A 342 10.55 -5.49 9.23
C ARG A 342 10.91 -5.58 10.71
N TYR A 343 10.68 -6.76 11.28
CA TYR A 343 10.97 -7.08 12.67
C TYR A 343 11.93 -8.28 12.75
N PRO A 344 13.19 -8.13 12.32
CA PRO A 344 14.16 -9.23 12.39
C PRO A 344 14.43 -9.61 13.85
N VAL A 345 14.57 -10.92 14.06
CA VAL A 345 14.98 -11.53 15.33
C VAL A 345 16.19 -12.39 15.05
N THR A 346 17.24 -12.23 15.84
CA THR A 346 18.46 -13.04 15.73
C THR A 346 18.83 -13.60 17.09
N PHE A 347 19.28 -14.85 17.11
CA PHE A 347 19.61 -15.58 18.32
C PHE A 347 21.12 -15.71 18.44
N HIS A 348 21.67 -15.25 19.56
CA HIS A 348 23.09 -15.19 19.85
C HIS A 348 23.38 -15.88 21.17
N ASP A 349 24.66 -16.20 21.39
CA ASP A 349 25.15 -16.71 22.67
C ASP A 349 24.29 -17.88 23.20
N VAL A 350 23.94 -18.79 22.29
CA VAL A 350 23.04 -19.92 22.54
C VAL A 350 23.82 -20.98 23.29
N ARG A 351 23.35 -21.36 24.47
CA ARG A 351 23.93 -22.42 25.30
C ARG A 351 23.00 -23.62 25.30
N MET A 352 23.47 -24.77 24.83
CA MET A 352 22.73 -26.03 24.81
C MET A 352 22.69 -26.66 26.21
N PRO A 353 21.77 -27.62 26.46
CA PRO A 353 21.80 -28.44 27.66
C PRO A 353 23.14 -29.19 27.73
N GLY A 354 23.90 -29.04 28.83
CA GLY A 354 25.27 -29.55 28.95
C GLY A 354 26.39 -28.52 28.70
N GLY A 355 26.04 -27.27 28.36
CA GLY A 355 26.94 -26.13 28.44
C GLY A 355 27.72 -25.79 27.17
N GLU A 356 27.53 -26.52 26.07
CA GLU A 356 28.10 -26.17 24.76
C GLU A 356 27.54 -24.82 24.28
N LEU A 357 28.45 -23.90 23.93
CA LEU A 357 28.10 -22.55 23.51
C LEU A 357 28.22 -22.38 22.00
N THR A 358 27.12 -22.04 21.35
CA THR A 358 27.07 -21.67 19.94
C THR A 358 26.91 -20.15 19.81
N ARG A 359 27.74 -19.51 18.99
CA ARG A 359 27.71 -18.03 18.82
C ARG A 359 26.39 -17.51 18.24
N LYS A 360 25.74 -18.25 17.35
CA LYS A 360 24.53 -17.80 16.65
C LYS A 360 23.74 -18.98 16.10
N MET A 361 22.41 -18.90 16.19
CA MET A 361 21.50 -19.85 15.54
C MET A 361 20.40 -19.12 14.75
N SER A 362 19.94 -19.75 13.68
CA SER A 362 18.74 -19.35 12.94
C SER A 362 17.47 -19.74 13.70
N GLN A 363 16.34 -19.11 13.37
CA GLN A 363 15.06 -19.48 13.99
C GLN A 363 14.71 -20.96 13.76
N LYS A 364 15.07 -21.51 12.58
CA LYS A 364 14.85 -22.93 12.27
C LYS A 364 15.65 -23.82 13.21
N GLU A 365 16.95 -23.56 13.36
CA GLU A 365 17.83 -24.29 14.28
C GLU A 365 17.37 -24.14 15.74
N MET A 366 16.88 -22.96 16.14
CA MET A 366 16.33 -22.78 17.49
C MET A 366 15.12 -23.70 17.77
N ASN A 367 14.26 -23.94 16.78
CA ASN A 367 13.09 -24.79 16.97
C ASN A 367 13.39 -26.29 16.76
N GLU A 368 14.23 -26.63 15.79
CA GLU A 368 14.52 -28.03 15.44
C GLU A 368 15.65 -28.65 16.29
N ILE A 369 16.60 -27.85 16.78
CA ILE A 369 17.78 -28.32 17.51
C ILE A 369 17.70 -27.90 18.98
N PHE A 370 17.58 -26.59 19.24
CA PHE A 370 17.62 -26.08 20.62
C PHE A 370 16.37 -26.49 21.43
N ALA A 371 15.17 -26.29 20.87
CA ALA A 371 13.93 -26.62 21.57
C ALA A 371 13.69 -28.14 21.69
N ALA A 372 14.20 -28.93 20.73
CA ALA A 372 14.09 -30.39 20.76
C ALA A 372 15.19 -31.08 21.59
N ALA A 373 16.20 -30.34 22.07
CA ALA A 373 17.29 -30.91 22.84
C ALA A 373 16.76 -31.45 24.18
N PRO A 374 17.03 -32.72 24.52
CA PRO A 374 16.63 -33.26 25.82
C PRO A 374 17.35 -32.51 26.93
N ALA A 375 16.65 -32.26 28.05
CA ALA A 375 17.28 -31.73 29.24
C ALA A 375 18.48 -32.61 29.62
N ALA A 376 19.61 -31.99 29.94
CA ALA A 376 20.79 -32.73 30.35
C ALA A 376 20.42 -33.60 31.55
N ALA A 377 20.79 -34.89 31.51
CA ALA A 377 20.65 -35.74 32.68
C ALA A 377 21.41 -35.09 33.83
N PRO A 378 20.83 -35.02 35.05
CA PRO A 378 21.56 -34.51 36.20
C PRO A 378 22.86 -35.31 36.32
N ASP A 379 23.97 -34.58 36.40
CA ASP A 379 25.31 -35.15 36.51
C ASP A 379 25.28 -36.25 37.58
N PRO A 380 25.57 -37.53 37.25
CA PRO A 380 25.67 -38.56 38.25
C PRO A 380 26.96 -38.30 39.04
N HIS A 381 26.86 -37.44 40.05
CA HIS A 381 27.77 -37.23 41.18
C HIS A 381 29.28 -37.44 40.93
N PRO A 382 30.13 -36.46 41.24
CA PRO A 382 31.28 -36.73 42.07
C PRO A 382 30.80 -36.64 43.52
N GLY A 383 30.33 -37.76 44.08
CA GLY A 383 30.30 -37.94 45.53
C GLY A 383 31.52 -38.78 45.92
N PRO A 384 32.03 -38.71 47.16
CA PRO A 384 31.86 -37.69 48.20
C PRO A 384 33.03 -36.69 48.32
#